data_AF-A0A0J8VUV5-F1
#
_entry.id   AF-A0A0J8VUV5-F1
#
_cell.length_a   1.000
_cell.length_b   1.000
_cell.length_c   1.000
_cell.angle_alpha   90.00
_cell.angle_beta   90.00
_cell.angle_gamma   90.00
#
_symmetry.space_group_name_H-M   'P 1'
#
loop_
_entity.id
_entity.type
_entity.pdbx_description
1 polymer ?
#
loop_
_entity_poly.entity_id
_entity_poly.type
_entity_poly.pdbx_seq_one_letter_code
_entity_poly.pdbx_strand_id
1 'polypeptide(L)'
;MDNSLRRLPPLLRSAVGTPGKAGNFQRDVIIVQYLFNLIKPIIQYDIPEDGMISPTLIRTISQFQSIHLRFQHPDGVIEPEGKTFRGLIAAAMKYPVAARQPSFAPSFPTQSSANENSIRQMVNDYLRKERYNVVNETLERSKLMASGIDGAVSLTEQDYTNAWENLNRRVELNIIKAFSIVESGGRSGFNTLNLPIIAYEGHIFRKYTKRKYDQTHPFLSYRYVSKAGPEWKKNNIDQTSAWNTLAAAYALDADAAIKACSWGMFQIMGFNYESCGYKDLSSFLKDMKANAGKQLNAFLQLCKKNSALLSAMVNKDFYNMAYNYNGSDFGDYDVKIRRTYENLEKGR
;
A
#
# COMPACT_ATOMS: atom_id res chain seq x y z
N MET A 1 11.66 5.69 -9.29
CA MET A 1 11.64 6.98 -8.57
C MET A 1 11.56 6.66 -7.09
N ASP A 2 12.45 7.22 -6.27
CA ASP A 2 12.51 6.92 -4.84
C ASP A 2 11.21 7.35 -4.13
N ASN A 3 10.42 6.38 -3.67
CA ASN A 3 9.17 6.58 -2.92
C ASN A 3 9.42 7.00 -1.46
N SER A 4 10.68 7.25 -1.05
CA SER A 4 11.03 7.74 0.30
C SER A 4 10.44 9.12 0.65
N LEU A 5 9.89 9.85 -0.33
CA LEU A 5 9.46 11.24 -0.22
C LEU A 5 8.04 11.48 0.33
N ARG A 6 7.27 10.45 0.74
CA ARG A 6 5.86 10.68 1.10
C ARG A 6 5.64 11.28 2.50
N ARG A 7 6.60 11.18 3.42
CA ARG A 7 6.52 11.88 4.72
C ARG A 7 7.45 13.07 4.73
N LEU A 8 6.89 14.25 5.03
CA LEU A 8 7.71 15.43 5.26
C LEU A 8 8.60 15.21 6.50
N PRO A 9 9.82 15.75 6.50
CA PRO A 9 10.66 15.73 7.69
C PRO A 9 9.95 16.46 8.84
N PRO A 10 10.20 16.09 10.10
CA PRO A 10 9.55 16.74 11.24
C PRO A 10 9.72 18.25 11.23
N LEU A 11 8.63 18.98 11.42
CA LEU A 11 8.65 20.44 11.46
C LEU A 11 9.37 20.99 12.71
N LEU A 12 9.19 20.28 13.83
CA LEU A 12 9.88 20.50 15.09
C LEU A 12 11.26 19.83 15.06
N ARG A 13 12.26 20.51 15.61
CA ARG A 13 13.62 19.94 15.75
C ARG A 13 13.82 19.28 17.11
N SER A 14 13.03 19.67 18.11
CA SER A 14 13.07 19.17 19.47
C SER A 14 11.67 19.08 20.06
N ALA A 15 11.54 18.30 21.13
CA ALA A 15 10.34 18.27 21.96
C ALA A 15 10.02 19.66 22.53
N VAL A 16 8.71 19.96 22.64
CA VAL A 16 8.14 21.18 23.21
C VAL A 16 7.13 20.80 24.29
N GLY A 17 7.19 21.41 25.46
CA GLY A 17 6.27 21.10 26.55
C GLY A 17 6.87 21.24 27.94
N THR A 18 6.40 20.42 28.87
CA THR A 18 6.79 20.41 30.29
C THR A 18 8.31 20.58 30.50
N PRO A 19 8.76 21.63 31.23
CA PRO A 19 10.18 21.84 31.55
C PRO A 19 10.82 20.61 32.20
N GLY A 20 12.06 20.32 31.84
CA GLY A 20 12.78 19.11 32.27
C GLY A 20 12.42 17.84 31.48
N LYS A 21 11.39 17.87 30.63
CA LYS A 21 11.03 16.78 29.71
C LYS A 21 11.16 17.14 28.23
N ALA A 22 11.36 18.42 27.92
CA ALA A 22 11.41 18.95 26.57
C ALA A 22 12.53 19.99 26.42
N GLY A 23 13.09 20.11 25.21
CA GLY A 23 14.16 21.07 24.92
C GLY A 23 13.67 22.53 24.81
N ASN A 24 12.41 22.74 24.43
CA ASN A 24 11.74 24.06 24.43
C ASN A 24 12.51 25.16 23.67
N PHE A 25 13.16 24.82 22.55
CA PHE A 25 13.79 25.84 21.70
C PHE A 25 12.75 26.82 21.16
N GLN A 26 13.05 28.11 21.26
CA GLN A 26 12.13 29.21 20.92
C GLN A 26 11.39 29.01 19.59
N ARG A 27 12.10 28.64 18.52
CA ARG A 27 11.50 28.33 17.20
C ARG A 27 10.40 27.27 17.29
N ASP A 28 10.67 26.15 17.96
CA ASP A 28 9.74 25.03 18.05
C ASP A 28 8.54 25.38 18.94
N VAL A 29 8.75 26.20 19.99
CA VAL A 29 7.66 26.74 20.81
C VAL A 29 6.75 27.64 19.98
N ILE A 30 7.30 28.56 19.18
CA ILE A 30 6.50 29.43 18.28
C ILE A 30 5.70 28.59 17.29
N ILE A 31 6.29 27.52 16.72
CA ILE A 31 5.56 26.61 15.82
C ILE A 31 4.35 25.99 16.52
N VAL A 32 4.53 25.50 17.75
CA VAL A 32 3.44 24.90 18.53
C VAL A 32 2.37 25.93 18.89
N GLN A 33 2.76 27.13 19.35
CA GLN A 33 1.85 28.23 19.65
C GLN A 33 1.01 28.61 18.41
N TYR A 34 1.65 28.78 17.26
CA TYR A 34 0.97 29.09 16.01
C TYR A 34 0.03 27.97 15.56
N LEU A 35 0.45 26.70 15.65
CA LEU A 35 -0.41 25.56 15.35
C LEU A 35 -1.65 25.52 16.24
N PHE A 36 -1.53 25.85 17.53
CA PHE A 36 -2.67 25.95 18.44
C PHE A 36 -3.59 27.12 18.08
N ASN A 37 -3.04 28.27 17.68
CA ASN A 37 -3.84 29.40 17.20
C ASN A 37 -4.61 29.06 15.90
N LEU A 38 -4.05 28.22 15.02
CA LEU A 38 -4.79 27.70 13.84
C LEU A 38 -5.99 26.83 14.24
N ILE A 39 -5.94 26.17 15.40
CA ILE A 39 -7.04 25.38 15.96
C ILE A 39 -7.78 26.10 17.08
N LYS A 40 -7.80 27.44 17.07
CA LYS A 40 -8.59 28.26 18.00
C LYS A 40 -10.04 27.79 18.19
N PRO A 41 -10.77 27.30 17.17
CA PRO A 41 -12.12 26.76 17.39
C PRO A 41 -12.18 25.53 18.32
N ILE A 42 -11.06 24.83 18.54
CA ILE A 42 -10.93 23.71 19.47
C ILE A 42 -10.52 24.21 20.87
N ILE A 43 -9.52 25.10 20.94
CA ILE A 43 -8.95 25.53 22.23
C ILE A 43 -9.66 26.74 22.86
N GLN A 44 -10.42 27.51 22.07
CA GLN A 44 -11.28 28.64 22.48
C GLN A 44 -10.58 29.90 23.01
N TYR A 45 -9.24 30.01 22.92
CA TYR A 45 -8.49 31.21 23.29
C TYR A 45 -7.25 31.38 22.40
N ASP A 46 -6.66 32.58 22.44
CA ASP A 46 -5.41 32.88 21.75
C ASP A 46 -4.20 32.56 22.65
N ILE A 47 -3.15 32.03 22.04
CA ILE A 47 -1.86 31.79 22.69
C ILE A 47 -0.86 32.82 22.15
N PRO A 48 -0.16 33.57 23.01
CA PRO A 48 0.95 34.42 22.59
C PRO A 48 2.00 33.61 21.83
N GLU A 49 2.44 34.09 20.66
CA GLU A 49 3.48 33.45 19.84
C GLU A 49 4.88 33.99 20.17
N ASP A 50 5.19 34.05 21.47
CA ASP A 50 6.41 34.64 22.04
C ASP A 50 7.60 33.66 22.12
N GLY A 51 7.38 32.39 21.79
CA GLY A 51 8.36 31.32 21.91
C GLY A 51 8.69 30.92 23.35
N MET A 52 7.88 31.33 24.33
CA MET A 52 8.03 31.00 25.73
C MET A 52 7.08 29.87 26.14
N ILE A 53 7.60 28.90 26.88
CA ILE A 53 6.79 27.79 27.42
C ILE A 53 6.03 28.24 28.68
N SER A 54 4.82 28.76 28.49
CA SER A 54 3.98 29.23 29.59
C SER A 54 3.19 28.10 30.28
N PRO A 55 2.77 28.27 31.55
CA PRO A 55 1.86 27.33 32.21
C PRO A 55 0.55 27.13 31.43
N THR A 56 0.08 28.17 30.72
CA THR A 56 -1.08 28.09 29.83
C THR A 56 -0.80 27.14 28.67
N LEU A 57 0.32 27.31 27.95
CA LEU A 57 0.66 26.45 26.82
C LEU A 57 0.82 24.98 27.24
N ILE A 58 1.48 24.70 28.37
CA ILE A 58 1.59 23.33 28.91
C ILE A 58 0.21 22.74 29.17
N ARG A 59 -0.69 23.50 29.80
CA ARG A 59 -2.08 23.07 30.04
C ARG A 59 -2.83 22.80 28.74
N THR A 60 -2.66 23.65 27.72
CA THR A 60 -3.24 23.43 26.39
C THR A 60 -2.76 22.11 25.79
N ILE A 61 -1.46 21.81 25.86
CA ILE A 61 -0.90 20.54 25.36
C ILE A 61 -1.53 19.35 26.10
N SER A 62 -1.56 19.39 27.43
CA SER A 62 -2.15 18.31 28.24
C SER A 62 -3.64 18.12 27.96
N GLN A 63 -4.41 19.21 27.79
CA GLN A 63 -5.83 19.16 27.44
C GLN A 63 -6.05 18.60 26.04
N PHE A 64 -5.23 18.99 25.06
CA PHE A 64 -5.30 18.44 23.72
C PHE A 64 -5.02 16.93 23.72
N GLN A 65 -4.01 16.49 24.48
CA GLN A 65 -3.69 15.07 24.65
C GLN A 65 -4.86 14.29 25.28
N SER A 66 -5.46 14.79 26.36
CA SER A 66 -6.53 14.08 27.07
C SER A 66 -7.87 14.13 26.34
N ILE A 67 -8.30 15.31 25.88
CA ILE A 67 -9.64 15.52 25.30
C ILE A 67 -9.64 15.10 23.82
N HIS A 68 -8.69 15.59 23.03
CA HIS A 68 -8.70 15.38 21.59
C HIS A 68 -8.08 14.03 21.19
N LEU A 69 -7.00 13.62 21.86
CA LEU A 69 -6.27 12.39 21.54
C LEU A 69 -6.55 11.22 22.49
N ARG A 70 -7.33 11.43 23.56
CA ARG A 70 -7.74 10.41 24.53
C ARG A 70 -6.57 9.69 25.20
N PHE A 71 -5.49 10.42 25.49
CA PHE A 71 -4.38 9.87 26.27
C PHE A 71 -4.82 9.62 27.70
N GLN A 72 -4.51 8.44 28.23
CA GLN A 72 -4.76 8.10 29.63
C GLN A 72 -3.86 8.90 30.58
N HIS A 73 -2.63 9.19 30.14
CA HIS A 73 -1.64 9.93 30.92
C HIS A 73 -1.06 11.07 30.07
N PRO A 74 -1.73 12.24 30.01
CA PRO A 74 -1.19 13.41 29.34
C PRO A 74 0.05 13.92 30.07
N ASP A 75 1.16 14.05 29.36
CA ASP A 75 2.47 14.46 29.91
C ASP A 75 2.81 15.94 29.62
N GLY A 76 1.99 16.60 28.80
CA GLY A 76 2.22 17.98 28.40
C GLY A 76 3.42 18.15 27.46
N VAL A 77 3.84 17.09 26.75
CA VAL A 77 4.99 17.10 25.84
C VAL A 77 4.58 16.77 24.40
N ILE A 78 5.11 17.53 23.45
CA ILE A 78 4.98 17.30 22.01
C ILE A 78 6.34 16.85 21.47
N GLU A 79 6.47 15.56 21.20
CA GLU A 79 7.62 15.00 20.48
C GLU A 79 7.52 15.27 18.96
N PRO A 80 8.63 15.58 18.24
CA PRO A 80 8.62 15.90 16.81
C PRO A 80 7.93 14.88 15.91
N GLU A 81 8.03 13.58 16.24
CA GLU A 81 7.37 12.51 15.50
C GLU A 81 6.24 11.84 16.30
N GLY A 82 5.91 12.39 17.46
CA GLY A 82 4.97 11.84 18.41
C GLY A 82 3.52 11.92 17.97
N LYS A 83 2.67 11.14 18.65
CA LYS A 83 1.21 11.14 18.45
C LYS A 83 0.60 12.53 18.63
N THR A 84 1.09 13.30 19.61
CA THR A 84 0.58 14.66 19.88
C THR A 84 0.86 15.62 18.73
N PHE A 85 2.08 15.62 18.19
CA PHE A 85 2.41 16.46 17.04
C PHE A 85 1.58 16.10 15.81
N ARG A 86 1.48 14.79 15.49
CA ARG A 86 0.64 14.31 14.36
C ARG A 86 -0.82 14.70 14.53
N GLY A 87 -1.37 14.57 15.74
CA GLY A 87 -2.74 14.98 16.04
C GLY A 87 -2.96 16.48 15.86
N LEU A 88 -2.00 17.29 16.30
CA LEU A 88 -2.06 18.75 16.15
C LEU A 88 -1.99 19.17 14.68
N ILE A 89 -1.10 18.59 13.88
CA ILE A 89 -1.04 18.80 12.43
C ILE A 89 -2.37 18.41 11.77
N ALA A 90 -2.91 17.23 12.09
CA ALA A 90 -4.18 16.76 11.53
C ALA A 90 -5.35 17.68 11.89
N ALA A 91 -5.36 18.25 13.10
CA ALA A 91 -6.36 19.24 13.51
C ALA A 91 -6.17 20.57 12.75
N ALA A 92 -4.94 21.08 12.66
CA ALA A 92 -4.63 22.33 11.97
C ALA A 92 -4.93 22.27 10.46
N MET A 93 -4.76 21.12 9.82
CA MET A 93 -5.08 20.92 8.41
C MET A 93 -6.55 21.16 8.08
N LYS A 94 -7.47 21.04 9.06
CA LYS A 94 -8.92 21.26 8.87
C LYS A 94 -9.31 22.73 8.72
N TYR A 95 -8.43 23.64 9.13
CA TYR A 95 -8.69 25.09 9.07
C TYR A 95 -7.86 25.72 7.95
N PRO A 96 -8.37 26.75 7.25
CA PRO A 96 -7.63 27.43 6.20
C PRO A 96 -6.40 28.15 6.78
N VAL A 97 -5.28 28.07 6.05
CA VAL A 97 -4.10 28.90 6.34
C VAL A 97 -4.19 30.21 5.57
N ALA A 98 -3.67 31.30 6.14
CA ALA A 98 -3.67 32.60 5.48
C ALA A 98 -3.05 32.53 4.07
N ALA A 99 -3.64 33.26 3.11
CA ALA A 99 -3.09 33.39 1.77
C ALA A 99 -1.68 34.00 1.83
N ARG A 100 -0.79 33.61 0.90
CA ARG A 100 0.52 34.26 0.77
C ARG A 100 0.28 35.75 0.55
N GLN A 101 0.73 36.60 1.47
CA GLN A 101 0.69 38.03 1.25
C GLN A 101 1.68 38.37 0.12
N PRO A 102 1.25 39.12 -0.91
CA PRO A 102 2.19 39.65 -1.90
C PRO A 102 3.17 40.60 -1.20
N SER A 103 4.45 40.48 -1.54
CA SER A 103 5.59 41.16 -0.91
C SER A 103 5.67 42.68 -1.21
N PHE A 104 4.54 43.36 -1.42
CA PHE A 104 4.49 44.75 -1.89
C PHE A 104 3.93 45.76 -0.88
N ALA A 105 3.68 45.37 0.38
CA ALA A 105 3.27 46.33 1.42
C ALA A 105 4.51 46.87 2.17
N PRO A 106 4.77 48.20 2.16
CA PRO A 106 5.81 48.76 3.01
C PRO A 106 5.33 48.68 4.46
N SER A 107 5.97 47.82 5.24
CA SER A 107 5.79 47.73 6.69
C SER A 107 7.17 47.80 7.34
N PHE A 108 7.34 48.69 8.31
CA PHE A 108 8.56 48.79 9.11
C PHE A 108 8.63 47.58 10.06
N PRO A 109 9.50 46.58 9.82
CA PRO A 109 9.55 45.40 10.66
C PRO A 109 10.51 45.65 11.83
N THR A 110 10.07 45.36 13.04
CA THR A 110 11.01 44.99 14.10
C THR A 110 11.58 43.61 13.78
N GLN A 111 12.84 43.34 14.13
CA GLN A 111 13.53 42.09 13.78
C GLN A 111 12.79 40.83 14.29
N SER A 112 12.02 40.94 15.38
CA SER A 112 11.19 39.86 15.94
C SER A 112 9.99 39.52 15.05
N SER A 113 9.25 40.53 14.55
CA SER A 113 8.05 40.31 13.74
C SER A 113 8.36 39.72 12.36
N ALA A 114 9.52 40.04 11.79
CA ALA A 114 10.00 39.43 10.56
C ALA A 114 10.29 37.91 10.74
N ASN A 115 10.90 37.53 11.86
CA ASN A 115 11.21 36.13 12.18
C ASN A 115 9.94 35.31 12.47
N GLU A 116 8.98 35.86 13.23
CA GLU A 116 7.68 35.22 13.49
C GLU A 116 6.88 35.01 12.20
N ASN A 117 6.81 36.02 11.33
CA ASN A 117 6.15 35.91 10.03
C ASN A 117 6.80 34.83 9.14
N SER A 118 8.14 34.71 9.18
CA SER A 118 8.87 33.65 8.49
C SER A 118 8.52 32.26 9.05
N ILE A 119 8.41 32.10 10.38
CA ILE A 119 8.02 30.83 11.01
C ILE A 119 6.58 30.46 10.62
N ARG A 120 5.62 31.39 10.69
CA ARG A 120 4.23 31.16 10.26
C ARG A 120 4.15 30.70 8.82
N GLN A 121 4.88 31.36 7.92
CA GLN A 121 4.92 30.98 6.51
C GLN A 121 5.48 29.56 6.31
N MET A 122 6.52 29.20 7.05
CA MET A 122 7.07 27.83 7.05
C MET A 122 6.05 26.79 7.54
N VAL A 123 5.31 27.07 8.63
CA VAL A 123 4.22 26.18 9.10
C VAL A 123 3.12 26.07 8.04
N ASN A 124 2.71 27.18 7.42
CA ASN A 124 1.69 27.18 6.39
C ASN A 124 2.10 26.37 5.15
N ASP A 125 3.35 26.50 4.71
CA ASP A 125 3.88 25.71 3.61
C ASP A 125 4.01 24.22 3.96
N TYR A 126 4.35 23.89 5.21
CA TYR A 126 4.30 22.51 5.71
C TYR A 126 2.88 21.94 5.64
N LEU A 127 1.89 22.65 6.18
CA LEU A 127 0.49 22.23 6.17
C LEU A 127 -0.08 22.11 4.75
N ARG A 128 0.33 22.97 3.81
CA ARG A 128 -0.05 22.86 2.38
C ARG A 128 0.50 21.56 1.77
N LYS A 129 1.77 21.24 2.02
CA LYS A 129 2.40 20.01 1.54
C LYS A 129 1.76 18.76 2.16
N GLU A 130 1.47 18.77 3.46
CA GLU A 130 0.75 17.67 4.12
C GLU A 130 -0.66 17.47 3.54
N ARG A 131 -1.42 18.55 3.29
CA ARG A 131 -2.73 18.45 2.61
C ARG A 131 -2.60 17.84 1.23
N TYR A 132 -1.62 18.27 0.44
CA TYR A 132 -1.33 17.70 -0.86
C TYR A 132 -1.00 16.20 -0.76
N ASN A 133 -0.15 15.81 0.19
CA ASN A 133 0.23 14.42 0.41
C ASN A 133 -0.99 13.54 0.75
N VAL A 134 -1.87 13.99 1.66
CA VAL A 134 -3.10 13.25 2.01
C VAL A 134 -4.04 13.10 0.82
N VAL A 135 -4.24 14.17 0.04
CA VAL A 135 -5.08 14.12 -1.16
C VAL A 135 -4.48 13.17 -2.19
N ASN A 136 -3.15 13.24 -2.40
CA ASN A 136 -2.45 12.38 -3.35
C ASN A 136 -2.49 10.91 -2.92
N GLU A 137 -2.25 10.60 -1.64
CA GLU A 137 -2.40 9.24 -1.10
C GLU A 137 -3.82 8.70 -1.27
N THR A 138 -4.83 9.53 -1.01
CA THR A 138 -6.24 9.18 -1.23
C THR A 138 -6.52 8.88 -2.70
N LEU A 139 -6.01 9.71 -3.60
CA LEU A 139 -6.15 9.53 -5.05
C LEU A 139 -5.47 8.25 -5.53
N GLU A 140 -4.23 8.00 -5.12
CA GLU A 140 -3.48 6.80 -5.50
C GLU A 140 -4.12 5.52 -4.95
N ARG A 141 -4.64 5.57 -3.72
CA ARG A 141 -5.45 4.48 -3.17
C ARG A 141 -6.71 4.22 -3.99
N SER A 142 -7.44 5.27 -4.36
CA SER A 142 -8.63 5.15 -5.19
C SER A 142 -8.32 4.57 -6.57
N LYS A 143 -7.22 4.99 -7.21
CA LYS A 143 -6.77 4.40 -8.49
C LYS A 143 -6.40 2.92 -8.34
N LEU A 144 -5.66 2.57 -7.28
CA LEU A 144 -5.27 1.19 -7.02
C LEU A 144 -6.49 0.29 -6.81
N MET A 145 -7.48 0.76 -6.06
CA MET A 145 -8.70 0.03 -5.70
C MET A 145 -9.87 0.21 -6.68
N ALA A 146 -9.68 0.94 -7.78
CA ALA A 146 -10.68 1.02 -8.84
C ALA A 146 -10.77 -0.30 -9.61
N SER A 147 -11.99 -0.75 -9.94
CA SER A 147 -12.16 -1.88 -10.87
C SER A 147 -11.49 -1.56 -12.21
N GLY A 148 -10.79 -2.54 -12.76
CA GLY A 148 -10.15 -2.45 -14.08
C GLY A 148 -10.88 -3.23 -15.17
N ILE A 149 -12.07 -3.76 -14.87
CA ILE A 149 -12.73 -4.73 -15.74
C ILE A 149 -13.03 -4.15 -17.12
N ASP A 150 -12.56 -4.85 -18.16
CA ASP A 150 -12.83 -4.55 -19.57
C ASP A 150 -13.36 -5.78 -20.35
N GLY A 151 -13.65 -6.88 -19.65
CA GLY A 151 -14.11 -8.14 -20.24
C GLY A 151 -14.71 -9.10 -19.22
N ALA A 152 -14.78 -10.39 -19.57
CA ALA A 152 -15.39 -11.40 -18.72
C ALA A 152 -14.55 -11.72 -17.47
N VAL A 153 -15.21 -11.84 -16.32
CA VAL A 153 -14.58 -12.24 -15.04
C VAL A 153 -14.42 -13.76 -14.87
N SER A 154 -15.02 -14.53 -15.78
CA SER A 154 -14.89 -15.99 -15.90
C SER A 154 -14.27 -16.33 -17.25
N LEU A 155 -13.51 -17.42 -17.31
CA LEU A 155 -12.91 -17.87 -18.56
C LEU A 155 -13.98 -18.32 -19.56
N THR A 156 -13.86 -17.84 -20.78
CA THR A 156 -14.69 -18.23 -21.92
C THR A 156 -13.94 -19.21 -22.83
N GLU A 157 -14.67 -19.89 -23.72
CA GLU A 157 -14.08 -20.71 -24.78
C GLU A 157 -13.15 -19.90 -25.71
N GLN A 158 -13.48 -18.64 -25.95
CA GLN A 158 -12.65 -17.74 -26.74
C GLN A 158 -11.34 -17.42 -26.02
N ASP A 159 -11.34 -17.26 -24.70
CA ASP A 159 -10.11 -17.04 -23.92
C ASP A 159 -9.15 -18.21 -24.04
N TYR A 160 -9.67 -19.45 -23.95
CA TYR A 160 -8.87 -20.66 -24.16
C TYR A 160 -8.32 -20.76 -25.58
N THR A 161 -9.14 -20.43 -26.58
CA THR A 161 -8.71 -20.41 -27.98
C THR A 161 -7.59 -19.39 -28.20
N ASN A 162 -7.76 -18.16 -27.71
CA ASN A 162 -6.75 -17.11 -27.81
C ASN A 162 -5.44 -17.50 -27.12
N ALA A 163 -5.54 -18.08 -25.91
CA ALA A 163 -4.41 -18.58 -25.16
C ALA A 163 -3.64 -19.69 -25.90
N TRP A 164 -4.37 -20.61 -26.53
CA TRP A 164 -3.80 -21.69 -27.34
C TRP A 164 -3.05 -21.17 -28.57
N GLU A 165 -3.63 -20.19 -29.28
CA GLU A 165 -2.96 -19.50 -30.38
C GLU A 165 -1.67 -18.79 -29.93
N ASN A 166 -1.70 -18.11 -28.78
CA ASN A 166 -0.53 -17.41 -28.21
C ASN A 166 0.62 -18.35 -27.81
N LEU A 167 0.33 -19.64 -27.59
CA LEU A 167 1.32 -20.70 -27.38
C LEU A 167 1.75 -21.37 -28.69
N ASN A 168 1.46 -20.77 -29.84
CA ASN A 168 1.70 -21.31 -31.18
C ASN A 168 1.11 -22.72 -31.34
N ARG A 169 -0.04 -22.98 -30.69
CA ARG A 169 -0.74 -24.26 -30.72
C ARG A 169 0.10 -25.46 -30.28
N ARG A 170 1.21 -25.22 -29.56
CA ARG A 170 2.18 -26.25 -29.17
C ARG A 170 1.66 -27.19 -28.08
N VAL A 171 0.78 -26.69 -27.22
CA VAL A 171 0.10 -27.45 -26.16
C VAL A 171 -1.33 -27.72 -26.63
N GLU A 172 -1.86 -28.91 -26.37
CA GLU A 172 -3.25 -29.22 -26.71
C GLU A 172 -4.24 -28.35 -25.92
N LEU A 173 -5.31 -27.88 -26.57
CA LEU A 173 -6.31 -27.01 -25.95
C LEU A 173 -6.92 -27.61 -24.68
N ASN A 174 -7.22 -28.92 -24.68
CA ASN A 174 -7.79 -29.59 -23.51
C ASN A 174 -6.80 -29.73 -22.34
N ILE A 175 -5.48 -29.75 -22.60
CA ILE A 175 -4.47 -29.65 -21.53
C ILE A 175 -4.49 -28.25 -20.89
N ILE A 176 -4.57 -27.19 -21.71
CA ILE A 176 -4.69 -25.81 -21.21
C ILE A 176 -5.93 -25.68 -20.33
N LYS A 177 -7.09 -26.18 -20.79
CA LYS A 177 -8.34 -26.16 -20.03
C LYS A 177 -8.24 -26.96 -18.74
N ALA A 178 -7.78 -28.21 -18.81
CA ALA A 178 -7.68 -29.08 -17.63
C ALA A 178 -6.77 -28.48 -16.56
N PHE A 179 -5.62 -27.96 -16.98
CA PHE A 179 -4.69 -27.34 -16.05
C PHE A 179 -5.27 -26.07 -15.43
N SER A 180 -5.92 -25.23 -16.24
CA SER A 180 -6.55 -23.99 -15.75
C SER A 180 -7.69 -24.27 -14.76
N ILE A 181 -8.51 -25.28 -15.01
CA ILE A 181 -9.63 -25.67 -14.13
C ILE A 181 -9.09 -26.15 -12.78
N VAL A 182 -8.05 -26.99 -12.78
CA VAL A 182 -7.48 -27.53 -11.53
C VAL A 182 -6.75 -26.44 -10.74
N GLU A 183 -5.91 -25.63 -11.39
CA GLU A 183 -5.11 -24.59 -10.72
C GLU A 183 -5.97 -23.45 -10.18
N SER A 184 -7.08 -23.11 -10.85
CA SER A 184 -8.04 -22.14 -10.31
C SER A 184 -8.87 -22.72 -9.16
N GLY A 185 -9.00 -24.06 -9.09
CA GLY A 185 -9.98 -24.74 -8.24
C GLY A 185 -11.43 -24.38 -8.61
N GLY A 186 -11.68 -23.99 -9.86
CA GLY A 186 -12.98 -23.53 -10.34
C GLY A 186 -13.42 -22.15 -9.83
N ARG A 187 -12.52 -21.39 -9.18
CA ARG A 187 -12.85 -20.09 -8.58
C ARG A 187 -12.68 -18.95 -9.58
N SER A 188 -13.49 -17.92 -9.41
CA SER A 188 -13.27 -16.63 -10.09
C SER A 188 -11.95 -16.00 -9.62
N GLY A 189 -11.25 -15.36 -10.56
CA GLY A 189 -10.09 -14.53 -10.25
C GLY A 189 -10.42 -13.17 -9.68
N PHE A 190 -11.71 -12.84 -9.51
CA PHE A 190 -12.19 -11.53 -9.06
C PHE A 190 -13.15 -11.68 -7.87
N ASN A 191 -13.10 -10.73 -6.95
CA ASN A 191 -14.05 -10.61 -5.85
C ASN A 191 -15.34 -9.87 -6.27
N THR A 192 -16.27 -9.68 -5.34
CA THR A 192 -17.55 -8.99 -5.56
C THR A 192 -17.42 -7.51 -5.90
N LEU A 193 -16.25 -6.90 -5.69
CA LEU A 193 -15.92 -5.53 -6.07
C LEU A 193 -15.21 -5.47 -7.44
N ASN A 194 -15.18 -6.57 -8.19
CA ASN A 194 -14.49 -6.68 -9.47
C ASN A 194 -12.98 -6.38 -9.38
N LEU A 195 -12.40 -6.60 -8.20
CA LEU A 195 -10.96 -6.55 -7.98
C LEU A 195 -10.38 -7.95 -8.00
N PRO A 196 -9.16 -8.15 -8.51
CA PRO A 196 -8.49 -9.44 -8.45
C PRO A 196 -8.46 -10.01 -7.03
N ILE A 197 -8.64 -11.32 -6.92
CA ILE A 197 -8.35 -12.04 -5.69
C ILE A 197 -6.84 -11.93 -5.43
N ILE A 198 -6.46 -11.46 -4.25
CA ILE A 198 -5.06 -11.33 -3.86
C ILE A 198 -4.78 -12.00 -2.51
N ALA A 199 -3.52 -12.36 -2.31
CA ALA A 199 -2.94 -12.55 -0.99
C ALA A 199 -1.63 -11.75 -0.90
N TYR A 200 -1.43 -11.06 0.22
CA TYR A 200 -0.25 -10.27 0.51
C TYR A 200 0.77 -11.06 1.32
N GLU A 201 2.00 -11.11 0.83
CA GLU A 201 3.15 -11.80 1.41
C GLU A 201 4.14 -10.80 2.01
N GLY A 202 3.99 -10.47 3.30
CA GLY A 202 4.82 -9.44 3.95
C GLY A 202 6.31 -9.77 4.00
N HIS A 203 6.67 -11.05 3.94
CA HIS A 203 8.07 -11.48 3.82
C HIS A 203 8.67 -11.22 2.43
N ILE A 204 7.84 -11.16 1.39
CA ILE A 204 8.25 -10.76 0.04
C ILE A 204 8.38 -9.23 -0.03
N PHE A 205 7.46 -8.48 0.59
CA PHE A 205 7.59 -7.03 0.72
C PHE A 205 8.88 -6.66 1.46
N ARG A 206 9.17 -7.37 2.57
CA ARG A 206 10.42 -7.27 3.30
C ARG A 206 11.66 -7.52 2.43
N LYS A 207 11.62 -8.54 1.57
CA LYS A 207 12.70 -8.85 0.62
C LYS A 207 12.94 -7.69 -0.34
N TYR A 208 11.89 -7.19 -1.00
CA TYR A 208 12.03 -6.16 -2.04
C TYR A 208 12.28 -4.75 -1.49
N THR A 209 11.85 -4.46 -0.26
CA THR A 209 12.18 -3.21 0.44
C THR A 209 13.50 -3.27 1.22
N LYS A 210 14.23 -4.40 1.12
CA LYS A 210 15.49 -4.62 1.84
C LYS A 210 15.35 -4.36 3.34
N ARG A 211 14.23 -4.80 3.95
CA ARG A 211 13.94 -4.71 5.40
C ARG A 211 13.73 -3.28 5.92
N LYS A 212 13.60 -2.28 5.04
CA LYS A 212 13.45 -0.86 5.40
C LYS A 212 12.29 -0.60 6.38
N TYR A 213 11.23 -1.40 6.31
CA TYR A 213 10.00 -1.18 7.09
C TYR A 213 9.78 -2.17 8.24
N ASP A 214 10.76 -3.03 8.57
CA ASP A 214 10.61 -4.04 9.64
C ASP A 214 10.21 -3.42 10.99
N GLN A 215 10.84 -2.28 11.36
CA GLN A 215 10.59 -1.63 12.65
C GLN A 215 9.33 -0.75 12.64
N THR A 216 9.10 -0.04 11.53
CA THR A 216 8.03 0.96 11.46
C THR A 216 6.68 0.38 11.04
N HIS A 217 6.68 -0.75 10.33
CA HIS A 217 5.48 -1.40 9.79
C HIS A 217 5.58 -2.94 9.91
N PRO A 218 5.67 -3.52 11.12
CA PRO A 218 5.89 -4.95 11.32
C PRO A 218 4.75 -5.84 10.79
N PHE A 219 3.55 -5.30 10.57
CA PHE A 219 2.46 -6.02 9.91
C PHE A 219 2.58 -6.06 8.38
N LEU A 220 3.38 -5.17 7.77
CA LEU A 220 3.62 -5.13 6.33
C LEU A 220 4.95 -5.78 5.95
N SER A 221 5.95 -5.73 6.84
CA SER A 221 7.30 -6.26 6.63
C SER A 221 7.69 -7.18 7.79
N TYR A 222 7.67 -8.49 7.56
CA TYR A 222 7.95 -9.50 8.58
C TYR A 222 8.71 -10.71 8.03
N ARG A 223 9.30 -11.53 8.90
CA ARG A 223 9.98 -12.78 8.49
C ARG A 223 8.96 -13.87 8.20
N TYR A 224 9.24 -14.71 7.21
CA TYR A 224 8.49 -15.96 7.05
C TYR A 224 8.88 -16.92 8.17
N VAL A 225 7.92 -17.34 8.99
CA VAL A 225 8.14 -18.29 10.10
C VAL A 225 7.47 -19.62 9.77
N SER A 226 6.24 -19.59 9.27
CA SER A 226 5.47 -20.76 8.89
C SER A 226 4.44 -20.41 7.81
N LYS A 227 3.94 -21.45 7.11
CA LYS A 227 2.83 -21.31 6.17
C LYS A 227 1.61 -20.77 6.90
N ALA A 228 1.04 -19.67 6.38
CA ALA A 228 -0.08 -18.96 6.98
C ALA A 228 0.15 -18.58 8.47
N GLY A 229 1.28 -17.95 8.77
CA GLY A 229 1.57 -17.37 10.08
C GLY A 229 0.58 -16.25 10.50
N PRO A 230 0.64 -15.78 11.77
CA PRO A 230 -0.32 -14.82 12.32
C PRO A 230 -0.46 -13.52 11.51
N GLU A 231 0.66 -12.95 11.08
CA GLU A 231 0.68 -11.71 10.28
C GLU A 231 0.05 -11.93 8.90
N TRP A 232 0.35 -13.07 8.26
CA TRP A 232 -0.27 -13.44 7.00
C TRP A 232 -1.77 -13.63 7.15
N LYS A 233 -2.21 -14.34 8.18
CA LYS A 233 -3.65 -14.56 8.46
C LYS A 233 -4.38 -13.25 8.70
N LYS A 234 -3.77 -12.33 9.45
CA LYS A 234 -4.33 -10.99 9.68
C LYS A 234 -4.46 -10.19 8.39
N ASN A 235 -3.41 -10.21 7.55
CA ASN A 235 -3.40 -9.46 6.30
C ASN A 235 -4.36 -10.04 5.25
N ASN A 236 -4.63 -11.34 5.31
CA ASN A 236 -5.36 -12.09 4.28
C ASN A 236 -6.63 -12.77 4.81
N ILE A 237 -7.21 -12.28 5.91
CA ILE A 237 -8.43 -12.85 6.51
C ILE A 237 -9.62 -12.80 5.54
N ASP A 238 -9.69 -11.73 4.76
CA ASP A 238 -10.63 -11.53 3.67
C ASP A 238 -10.01 -10.63 2.59
N GLN A 239 -10.71 -10.48 1.47
CA GLN A 239 -10.24 -9.67 0.36
C GLN A 239 -10.20 -8.16 0.70
N THR A 240 -11.09 -7.68 1.56
CA THR A 240 -11.06 -6.28 2.02
C THR A 240 -9.77 -5.96 2.77
N SER A 241 -9.37 -6.84 3.68
CA SER A 241 -8.15 -6.74 4.48
C SER A 241 -6.90 -6.89 3.62
N ALA A 242 -6.91 -7.81 2.64
CA ALA A 242 -5.80 -8.00 1.72
C ALA A 242 -5.57 -6.75 0.85
N TRP A 243 -6.64 -6.18 0.28
CA TRP A 243 -6.56 -4.94 -0.51
C TRP A 243 -6.18 -3.72 0.33
N ASN A 244 -6.68 -3.63 1.58
CA ASN A 244 -6.26 -2.58 2.51
C ASN A 244 -4.79 -2.69 2.88
N THR A 245 -4.29 -3.91 3.10
CA THR A 245 -2.88 -4.19 3.37
C THR A 245 -2.00 -3.82 2.19
N LEU A 246 -2.38 -4.24 0.97
CA LEU A 246 -1.70 -3.87 -0.26
C LEU A 246 -1.65 -2.34 -0.42
N ALA A 247 -2.76 -1.64 -0.23
CA ALA A 247 -2.79 -0.18 -0.37
C ALA A 247 -1.87 0.52 0.64
N ALA A 248 -1.79 0.02 1.87
CA ALA A 248 -0.85 0.53 2.87
C ALA A 248 0.61 0.28 2.47
N ALA A 249 0.93 -0.91 1.96
CA ALA A 249 2.27 -1.23 1.45
C ALA A 249 2.63 -0.42 0.19
N TYR A 250 1.67 -0.23 -0.72
CA TYR A 250 1.82 0.52 -1.97
C TYR A 250 2.10 2.00 -1.72
N ALA A 251 1.56 2.55 -0.64
CA ALA A 251 1.88 3.90 -0.20
C ALA A 251 3.35 4.05 0.25
N LEU A 252 3.98 2.98 0.72
CA LEU A 252 5.38 2.98 1.16
C LEU A 252 6.34 2.68 0.00
N ASP A 253 6.03 1.66 -0.79
CA ASP A 253 6.81 1.21 -1.94
C ASP A 253 5.90 0.44 -2.93
N ALA A 254 5.43 1.15 -3.96
CA ALA A 254 4.49 0.63 -4.96
C ALA A 254 4.97 -0.67 -5.63
N ASP A 255 6.22 -0.69 -6.07
CA ASP A 255 6.77 -1.83 -6.81
C ASP A 255 6.93 -3.05 -5.89
N ALA A 256 7.49 -2.85 -4.69
CA ALA A 256 7.63 -3.93 -3.72
C ALA A 256 6.27 -4.47 -3.27
N ALA A 257 5.25 -3.61 -3.14
CA ALA A 257 3.90 -3.99 -2.77
C ALA A 257 3.24 -4.86 -3.84
N ILE A 258 3.32 -4.49 -5.13
CA ILE A 258 2.77 -5.33 -6.22
C ILE A 258 3.50 -6.67 -6.26
N LYS A 259 4.84 -6.66 -6.15
CA LYS A 259 5.66 -7.87 -6.13
C LYS A 259 5.33 -8.80 -4.98
N ALA A 260 4.88 -8.25 -3.85
CA ALA A 260 4.52 -8.98 -2.64
C ALA A 260 3.12 -9.58 -2.66
N CYS A 261 2.30 -9.31 -3.67
CA CYS A 261 0.99 -9.93 -3.79
C CYS A 261 0.98 -11.08 -4.78
N SER A 262 0.20 -12.13 -4.49
CA SER A 262 -0.35 -13.03 -5.51
C SER A 262 -1.58 -12.40 -6.16
N TRP A 263 -1.81 -12.68 -7.44
CA TRP A 263 -2.83 -12.01 -8.23
C TRP A 263 -3.74 -12.99 -8.98
N GLY A 264 -5.04 -12.75 -8.87
CA GLY A 264 -6.06 -13.31 -9.74
C GLY A 264 -6.29 -14.82 -9.57
N MET A 265 -6.91 -15.39 -10.59
CA MET A 265 -7.39 -16.78 -10.66
C MET A 265 -6.31 -17.81 -10.36
N PHE A 266 -5.08 -17.56 -10.81
CA PHE A 266 -3.95 -18.50 -10.71
C PHE A 266 -2.96 -18.13 -9.60
N GLN A 267 -3.30 -17.12 -8.78
CA GLN A 267 -2.47 -16.64 -7.66
C GLN A 267 -1.00 -16.39 -8.07
N ILE A 268 -0.79 -15.76 -9.23
CA ILE A 268 0.55 -15.47 -9.75
C ILE A 268 1.19 -14.41 -8.87
N MET A 269 2.35 -14.71 -8.29
CA MET A 269 3.12 -13.73 -7.53
C MET A 269 3.59 -12.59 -8.43
N GLY A 270 3.38 -11.34 -8.00
CA GLY A 270 3.71 -10.15 -8.79
C GLY A 270 5.19 -10.00 -9.10
N PHE A 271 6.08 -10.63 -8.32
CA PHE A 271 7.50 -10.69 -8.67
C PHE A 271 7.81 -11.49 -9.93
N ASN A 272 6.86 -12.27 -10.45
CA ASN A 272 6.99 -13.03 -11.69
C ASN A 272 6.56 -12.25 -12.94
N TYR A 273 6.26 -10.94 -12.85
CA TYR A 273 5.72 -10.16 -13.98
C TYR A 273 6.55 -10.31 -15.27
N GLU A 274 7.89 -10.31 -15.20
CA GLU A 274 8.75 -10.50 -16.37
C GLU A 274 8.64 -11.91 -16.95
N SER A 275 8.56 -12.94 -16.09
CA SER A 275 8.32 -14.32 -16.51
C SER A 275 6.95 -14.51 -17.15
N CYS A 276 5.97 -13.67 -16.77
CA CYS A 276 4.66 -13.58 -17.42
C CYS A 276 4.68 -12.74 -18.72
N GLY A 277 5.83 -12.20 -19.13
CA GLY A 277 6.01 -11.45 -20.38
C GLY A 277 5.76 -9.95 -20.29
N TYR A 278 5.61 -9.38 -19.09
CA TYR A 278 5.40 -7.94 -18.90
C TYR A 278 6.74 -7.20 -18.78
N LYS A 279 6.78 -5.96 -19.29
CA LYS A 279 7.97 -5.09 -19.20
C LYS A 279 8.06 -4.35 -17.87
N ASP A 280 6.91 -4.15 -17.21
CA ASP A 280 6.80 -3.41 -15.97
C ASP A 280 5.62 -3.91 -15.13
N LEU A 281 5.61 -3.54 -13.85
CA LEU A 281 4.56 -3.94 -12.91
C LEU A 281 3.22 -3.25 -13.19
N SER A 282 3.22 -2.09 -13.86
CA SER A 282 2.00 -1.33 -14.14
C SER A 282 1.14 -2.04 -15.19
N SER A 283 1.77 -2.51 -16.27
CA SER A 283 1.13 -3.31 -17.32
C SER A 283 0.67 -4.67 -16.79
N PHE A 284 1.46 -5.32 -15.92
CA PHE A 284 1.04 -6.54 -15.22
C PHE A 284 -0.21 -6.28 -14.36
N LEU A 285 -0.18 -5.26 -13.50
CA LEU A 285 -1.30 -4.92 -12.63
C LEU A 285 -2.56 -4.58 -13.43
N LYS A 286 -2.42 -3.83 -14.53
CA LYS A 286 -3.52 -3.49 -15.43
C LYS A 286 -4.19 -4.75 -15.97
N ASP A 287 -3.42 -5.67 -16.55
CA ASP A 287 -3.97 -6.89 -17.14
C ASP A 287 -4.54 -7.85 -16.09
N MET A 288 -3.95 -7.93 -14.89
CA MET A 288 -4.54 -8.71 -13.79
C MET A 288 -5.91 -8.19 -13.38
N LYS A 289 -6.14 -6.88 -13.47
CA LYS A 289 -7.42 -6.22 -13.14
C LYS A 289 -8.44 -6.22 -14.29
N ALA A 290 -8.05 -6.62 -15.50
CA ALA A 290 -8.83 -6.43 -16.72
C ALA A 290 -9.91 -7.51 -16.93
N ASN A 291 -9.52 -8.79 -16.99
CA ASN A 291 -10.46 -9.89 -17.20
C ASN A 291 -9.77 -11.26 -16.96
N ALA A 292 -10.56 -12.34 -16.94
CA ALA A 292 -10.06 -13.69 -16.71
C ALA A 292 -9.11 -14.17 -17.81
N GLY A 293 -9.36 -13.83 -19.08
CA GLY A 293 -8.49 -14.18 -20.20
C GLY A 293 -7.08 -13.60 -20.08
N LYS A 294 -6.95 -12.38 -19.58
CA LYS A 294 -5.65 -11.75 -19.27
C LYS A 294 -4.92 -12.47 -18.12
N GLN A 295 -5.65 -12.90 -17.09
CA GLN A 295 -5.08 -13.73 -16.02
C GLN A 295 -4.59 -15.09 -16.54
N LEU A 296 -5.36 -15.73 -17.44
CA LEU A 296 -4.95 -16.97 -18.12
C LEU A 296 -3.69 -16.78 -18.97
N ASN A 297 -3.63 -15.71 -19.75
CA ASN A 297 -2.44 -15.42 -20.57
C ASN A 297 -1.18 -15.24 -19.71
N ALA A 298 -1.26 -14.53 -18.58
CA ALA A 298 -0.12 -14.37 -17.68
C ALA A 298 0.32 -15.71 -17.07
N PHE A 299 -0.64 -16.57 -16.68
CA PHE A 299 -0.36 -17.91 -16.17
C PHE A 299 0.37 -18.76 -17.21
N LEU A 300 -0.13 -18.79 -18.45
CA LEU A 300 0.50 -19.59 -19.50
C LEU A 300 1.87 -19.07 -19.94
N GLN A 301 2.10 -17.75 -19.90
CA GLN A 301 3.44 -17.21 -20.14
C GLN A 301 4.41 -17.61 -19.02
N LEU A 302 3.96 -17.62 -17.77
CA LEU A 302 4.75 -18.15 -16.66
C LEU A 302 5.08 -19.63 -16.88
N CYS A 303 4.10 -20.44 -17.27
CA CYS A 303 4.31 -21.86 -17.59
C CYS A 303 5.30 -22.04 -18.74
N LYS A 304 5.15 -21.26 -19.82
CA LYS A 304 6.05 -21.27 -20.99
C LYS A 304 7.49 -20.90 -20.62
N LYS A 305 7.69 -20.01 -19.63
CA LYS A 305 9.03 -19.60 -19.19
C LYS A 305 9.80 -20.75 -18.51
N ASN A 306 9.09 -21.69 -17.88
CA ASN A 306 9.67 -22.94 -17.37
C ASN A 306 9.66 -24.00 -18.49
N SER A 307 10.83 -24.23 -19.11
CA SER A 307 10.95 -25.19 -20.22
C SER A 307 10.56 -26.62 -19.85
N ALA A 308 10.81 -27.06 -18.61
CA ALA A 308 10.43 -28.39 -18.14
C ALA A 308 8.91 -28.50 -17.99
N LEU A 309 8.25 -27.48 -17.44
CA LEU A 309 6.80 -27.41 -17.35
C LEU A 309 6.16 -27.38 -18.74
N LEU A 310 6.67 -26.55 -19.65
CA LEU A 310 6.16 -26.50 -21.02
C LEU A 310 6.30 -27.86 -21.71
N SER A 311 7.45 -28.52 -21.56
CA SER A 311 7.66 -29.88 -22.10
C SER A 311 6.67 -30.87 -21.51
N ALA A 312 6.41 -30.82 -20.20
CA ALA A 312 5.43 -31.66 -19.54
C ALA A 312 4.01 -31.43 -20.08
N MET A 313 3.61 -30.16 -20.28
CA MET A 313 2.32 -29.80 -20.87
C MET A 313 2.18 -30.34 -22.31
N VAL A 314 3.23 -30.22 -23.13
CA VAL A 314 3.23 -30.75 -24.52
C VAL A 314 3.10 -32.27 -24.54
N ASN A 315 3.80 -32.96 -23.64
CA ASN A 315 3.83 -34.42 -23.58
C ASN A 315 2.70 -35.03 -22.73
N LYS A 316 1.78 -34.20 -22.19
CA LYS A 316 0.71 -34.61 -21.26
C LYS A 316 1.25 -35.35 -20.02
N ASP A 317 2.44 -34.96 -19.57
CA ASP A 317 3.07 -35.49 -18.37
C ASP A 317 2.50 -34.80 -17.13
N PHE A 318 1.35 -35.30 -16.68
CA PHE A 318 0.58 -34.70 -15.59
C PHE A 318 1.36 -34.60 -14.27
N TYR A 319 2.25 -35.56 -13.99
CA TYR A 319 3.09 -35.54 -12.80
C TYR A 319 4.05 -34.37 -12.86
N ASN A 320 4.81 -34.25 -13.96
CA ASN A 320 5.76 -33.15 -14.11
C ASN A 320 5.07 -31.81 -14.28
N MET A 321 3.82 -31.75 -14.79
CA MET A 321 3.03 -30.52 -14.76
C MET A 321 2.78 -30.04 -13.32
N ALA A 322 2.26 -30.93 -12.47
CA ALA A 322 1.97 -30.60 -11.08
C ALA A 322 3.25 -30.25 -10.29
N TYR A 323 4.30 -31.06 -10.44
CA TYR A 323 5.58 -30.85 -9.77
C TYR A 323 6.25 -29.53 -10.15
N ASN A 324 6.32 -29.20 -11.44
CA ASN A 324 7.01 -27.99 -11.90
C ASN A 324 6.25 -26.69 -11.57
N TYR A 325 4.94 -26.75 -11.33
CA TYR A 325 4.14 -25.58 -10.97
C TYR A 325 3.96 -25.43 -9.45
N ASN A 326 3.59 -26.50 -8.75
CA ASN A 326 3.25 -26.49 -7.33
C ASN A 326 4.42 -26.91 -6.40
N GLY A 327 5.51 -27.43 -6.96
CA GLY A 327 6.65 -27.97 -6.22
C GLY A 327 6.44 -29.42 -5.77
N SER A 328 7.36 -29.95 -4.98
CA SER A 328 7.35 -31.37 -4.57
C SER A 328 6.17 -31.78 -3.69
N ASP A 329 5.48 -30.81 -3.06
CA ASP A 329 4.31 -31.02 -2.20
C ASP A 329 3.00 -30.71 -2.95
N PHE A 330 2.93 -31.06 -4.23
CA PHE A 330 1.77 -30.76 -5.09
C PHE A 330 0.53 -31.60 -4.76
N GLY A 331 0.61 -32.59 -3.88
CA GLY A 331 -0.51 -33.43 -3.48
C GLY A 331 -1.04 -34.31 -4.64
N ASP A 332 -2.33 -34.17 -4.95
CA ASP A 332 -3.05 -34.97 -5.96
C ASP A 332 -3.33 -34.21 -7.27
N TYR A 333 -2.61 -33.09 -7.49
CA TYR A 333 -2.85 -32.22 -8.63
C TYR A 333 -2.64 -32.92 -9.97
N ASP A 334 -1.66 -33.81 -10.09
CA ASP A 334 -1.42 -34.61 -11.29
C ASP A 334 -2.61 -35.49 -11.65
N VAL A 335 -3.19 -36.19 -10.67
CA VAL A 335 -4.38 -37.03 -10.82
C VAL A 335 -5.60 -36.18 -11.20
N LYS A 336 -5.76 -35.01 -10.58
CA LYS A 336 -6.85 -34.07 -10.89
C LYS A 336 -6.74 -33.54 -12.31
N ILE A 337 -5.55 -33.12 -12.74
CA ILE A 337 -5.32 -32.59 -14.10
C ILE A 337 -5.62 -33.70 -15.12
N ARG A 338 -5.09 -34.91 -14.90
CA ARG A 338 -5.36 -36.07 -15.76
C ARG A 338 -6.86 -36.35 -15.89
N ARG A 339 -7.56 -36.47 -14.76
CA ARG A 339 -9.00 -36.76 -14.75
C ARG A 339 -9.81 -35.68 -15.47
N THR A 340 -9.51 -34.41 -15.23
CA THR A 340 -10.17 -33.30 -15.91
C THR A 340 -9.91 -33.32 -17.41
N TYR A 341 -8.67 -33.61 -17.83
CA TYR A 341 -8.31 -33.75 -19.23
C TYR A 341 -9.10 -34.88 -19.91
N GLU A 342 -9.13 -36.09 -19.31
CA GLU A 342 -9.85 -37.24 -19.85
C GLU A 342 -11.36 -36.99 -19.97
N ASN A 343 -11.95 -36.26 -19.03
CA ASN A 343 -13.37 -35.89 -19.10
C ASN A 343 -13.64 -34.90 -20.24
N LEU A 344 -12.74 -33.95 -20.49
CA LEU A 344 -12.84 -33.01 -21.61
C LEU A 344 -12.67 -33.69 -22.97
N GLU A 345 -11.91 -34.78 -23.05
CA GLU A 345 -11.79 -35.60 -24.27
C GLU A 345 -13.06 -36.40 -24.58
N LYS A 346 -13.73 -36.94 -23.55
CA LYS A 346 -14.97 -37.74 -23.70
C LYS A 346 -16.20 -36.91 -24.06
N GLY A 347 -16.21 -35.63 -23.72
CA GLY A 347 -17.31 -34.71 -24.01
C GLY A 347 -17.25 -34.08 -25.42
N ARG A 348 -16.39 -34.60 -26.31
CA ARG A 348 -16.29 -34.18 -27.71
C ARG A 348 -17.21 -34.95 -28.63
#